data_AF-A0A3B8YMI5-F1
#
_entry.id   AF-A0A3B8YMI5-F1
#
_cell.length_a   1.000
_cell.length_b   1.000
_cell.length_c   1.000
_cell.angle_alpha   90.00
_cell.angle_beta   90.00
_cell.angle_gamma   90.00
#
_symmetry.space_group_name_H-M   'P 1'
#
loop_
_entity.id
_entity.type
_entity.pdbx_description
1 polymer ?
#
loop_
_entity_poly.entity_id
_entity_poly.type
_entity_poly.pdbx_seq_one_letter_code
_entity_poly.pdbx_strand_id
1 'polypeptide(L)'
;MYDDRKQNDTNNNKKMILLNIVWPAVYVYDEIWRFWFLVFATIVIETFTIMAMLKYSFKKSFLASIIGNLVSGLVGTFVMMWAMLFWHALVDNFVPHATFDITNWVATYILMCLGSVFIEALTIKLIFKGTLKRLFIPFLIGNLLTYGFIAYIMATKTDKEPNKKRTEQVLYFPTPSSFTLLDSTKLLIYTANTEISYGKDDKILNTNYSLEILFEKEKSENFQFELRLVGDKYAGGIEDGRKLIQLDKLTDTIGIVLEQKKSDPAKGWTAPIITDTIIFVKQPKTKE
;
A
#
# COMPACT_ATOMS: atom_id res chain seq x y z
N MET A 1 -20.16 -11.74 26.15
CA MET A 1 -18.90 -12.47 25.81
C MET A 1 -18.84 -12.97 24.37
N TYR A 2 -19.86 -13.66 23.82
CA TYR A 2 -19.89 -13.99 22.37
C TYR A 2 -20.22 -12.75 21.49
N ASP A 3 -20.98 -11.80 22.02
CA ASP A 3 -21.31 -10.54 21.35
C ASP A 3 -20.10 -9.57 21.27
N ASP A 4 -19.30 -9.50 22.35
CA ASP A 4 -18.14 -8.58 22.43
C ASP A 4 -17.03 -8.92 21.43
N ARG A 5 -16.83 -10.21 21.09
CA ARG A 5 -15.83 -10.65 20.10
C ARG A 5 -16.23 -10.30 18.67
N LYS A 6 -17.50 -10.52 18.30
CA LYS A 6 -18.02 -10.04 16.99
C LYS A 6 -17.94 -8.52 16.90
N GLN A 7 -18.22 -7.81 17.98
CA GLN A 7 -18.17 -6.35 17.98
C GLN A 7 -16.74 -5.82 17.89
N ASN A 8 -15.76 -6.50 18.51
CA ASN A 8 -14.34 -6.16 18.40
C ASN A 8 -13.74 -6.48 17.01
N ASP A 9 -14.10 -7.59 16.39
CA ASP A 9 -13.65 -7.91 15.02
C ASP A 9 -14.29 -6.99 13.98
N THR A 10 -15.55 -6.60 14.18
CA THR A 10 -16.22 -5.62 13.32
C THR A 10 -15.60 -4.23 13.52
N ASN A 11 -15.22 -3.87 14.74
CA ASN A 11 -14.53 -2.62 15.04
C ASN A 11 -13.10 -2.59 14.51
N ASN A 12 -12.35 -3.70 14.57
CA ASN A 12 -10.99 -3.78 14.06
C ASN A 12 -10.95 -3.81 12.51
N ASN A 13 -11.90 -4.50 11.87
CA ASN A 13 -12.07 -4.41 10.41
C ASN A 13 -12.53 -3.00 9.99
N LYS A 14 -13.46 -2.38 10.72
CA LYS A 14 -13.78 -0.96 10.50
C LYS A 14 -12.54 -0.09 10.70
N LYS A 15 -11.73 -0.31 11.72
CA LYS A 15 -10.53 0.49 12.02
C LYS A 15 -9.44 0.35 10.95
N MET A 16 -9.27 -0.85 10.37
CA MET A 16 -8.36 -1.10 9.23
C MET A 16 -8.88 -0.50 7.93
N ILE A 17 -10.19 -0.56 7.67
CA ILE A 17 -10.85 0.11 6.54
C ILE A 17 -10.77 1.65 6.70
N LEU A 18 -10.99 2.15 7.93
CA LEU A 18 -10.86 3.55 8.31
C LEU A 18 -9.42 4.06 8.12
N LEU A 19 -8.41 3.24 8.45
CA LEU A 19 -6.98 3.57 8.27
C LEU A 19 -6.55 3.65 6.79
N ASN A 20 -7.19 2.88 5.90
CA ASN A 20 -6.97 2.95 4.45
C ASN A 20 -7.83 4.02 3.76
N ILE A 21 -8.74 4.68 4.48
CA ILE A 21 -9.67 5.71 3.97
C ILE A 21 -9.27 7.14 4.38
N VAL A 22 -8.21 7.31 5.18
CA VAL A 22 -7.98 8.56 5.92
C VAL A 22 -7.79 9.79 5.01
N TRP A 23 -7.36 9.65 3.74
CA TRP A 23 -7.14 10.79 2.82
C TRP A 23 -7.53 10.52 1.36
N PRO A 24 -8.82 10.68 0.99
CA PRO A 24 -9.28 10.52 -0.39
C PRO A 24 -8.46 11.34 -1.41
N ALA A 25 -8.05 12.56 -1.03
CA ALA A 25 -7.26 13.44 -1.89
C ALA A 25 -5.84 12.92 -2.16
N VAL A 26 -5.22 12.21 -1.21
CA VAL A 26 -3.89 11.61 -1.41
C VAL A 26 -3.98 10.45 -2.38
N TYR A 27 -5.02 9.63 -2.30
CA TYR A 27 -5.26 8.55 -3.26
C TYR A 27 -5.52 9.09 -4.67
N VAL A 28 -6.34 10.14 -4.80
CA VAL A 28 -6.58 10.78 -6.09
C VAL A 28 -5.27 11.31 -6.67
N TYR A 29 -4.43 11.93 -5.84
CA TYR A 29 -3.10 12.40 -6.27
C TYR A 29 -2.19 11.26 -6.74
N ASP A 30 -2.10 10.17 -5.99
CA ASP A 30 -1.29 8.99 -6.36
C ASP A 30 -1.78 8.37 -7.68
N GLU A 31 -3.10 8.25 -7.86
CA GLU A 31 -3.68 7.75 -9.10
C GLU A 31 -3.45 8.72 -10.28
N ILE A 32 -3.50 10.04 -10.08
CA ILE A 32 -3.12 11.03 -11.11
C ILE A 32 -1.68 10.82 -11.56
N TRP A 33 -0.75 10.58 -10.61
CA TRP A 33 0.64 10.28 -10.94
C TRP A 33 0.80 8.96 -11.69
N ARG A 34 0.06 7.93 -11.28
CA ARG A 34 0.07 6.64 -11.99
C ARG A 34 -0.44 6.79 -13.43
N PHE A 35 -1.42 7.65 -13.63
CA PHE A 35 -2.05 7.92 -14.91
C PHE A 35 -1.63 9.27 -15.51
N TRP A 36 -0.37 9.68 -15.32
CA TRP A 36 0.17 10.95 -15.81
C TRP A 36 -0.05 11.16 -17.32
N PHE A 37 -0.11 10.08 -18.10
CA PHE A 37 -0.40 10.13 -19.54
C PHE A 37 -1.81 10.64 -19.87
N LEU A 38 -2.76 10.56 -18.95
CA LEU A 38 -4.11 11.11 -19.13
C LEU A 38 -4.08 12.62 -19.30
N VAL A 39 -3.13 13.31 -18.66
CA VAL A 39 -2.96 14.76 -18.81
C VAL A 39 -2.69 15.13 -20.27
N PHE A 40 -1.88 14.35 -20.98
CA PHE A 40 -1.64 14.60 -22.40
C PHE A 40 -2.88 14.33 -23.24
N ALA A 41 -3.62 13.25 -22.94
CA ALA A 41 -4.86 12.94 -23.63
C ALA A 41 -5.91 14.04 -23.43
N THR A 42 -6.05 14.56 -22.22
CA THR A 42 -7.01 15.63 -21.91
C THR A 42 -6.59 16.96 -22.51
N ILE A 43 -5.29 17.27 -22.57
CA ILE A 43 -4.80 18.46 -23.28
C ILE A 43 -5.22 18.43 -24.76
N VAL A 44 -5.08 17.27 -25.42
CA VAL A 44 -5.51 17.11 -26.82
C VAL A 44 -7.01 17.31 -26.95
N ILE A 45 -7.81 16.63 -26.12
CA ILE A 45 -9.27 16.73 -26.16
C ILE A 45 -9.72 18.17 -25.91
N GLU A 46 -9.25 18.80 -24.85
CA GLU A 46 -9.55 20.19 -24.51
C GLU A 46 -9.14 21.17 -25.60
N THR A 47 -8.00 20.96 -26.25
CA THR A 47 -7.58 21.79 -27.38
C THR A 47 -8.66 21.81 -28.46
N PHE A 48 -9.20 20.64 -28.82
CA PHE A 48 -10.29 20.54 -29.79
C PHE A 48 -11.62 21.11 -29.25
N THR A 49 -11.95 20.87 -27.98
CA THR A 49 -13.17 21.40 -27.35
C THR A 49 -13.14 22.92 -27.28
N ILE A 50 -12.03 23.52 -26.86
CA ILE A 50 -11.78 24.97 -26.87
C ILE A 50 -11.87 25.52 -28.28
N MET A 51 -11.22 24.86 -29.25
CA MET A 51 -11.26 25.28 -30.65
C MET A 51 -12.70 25.31 -31.18
N ALA A 52 -13.48 24.26 -30.92
CA ALA A 52 -14.86 24.14 -31.37
C ALA A 52 -15.80 25.17 -30.69
N MET A 53 -15.71 25.32 -29.37
CA MET A 53 -16.65 26.15 -28.59
C MET A 53 -16.27 27.63 -28.55
N LEU A 54 -14.97 27.93 -28.48
CA LEU A 54 -14.46 29.30 -28.38
C LEU A 54 -14.07 29.89 -29.73
N LYS A 55 -14.02 29.09 -30.79
CA LYS A 55 -13.54 29.49 -32.13
C LYS A 55 -12.14 30.08 -32.08
N TYR A 56 -11.31 29.60 -31.15
CA TYR A 56 -9.91 30.00 -31.06
C TYR A 56 -9.11 29.33 -32.17
N SER A 57 -8.03 29.98 -32.61
CA SER A 57 -7.09 29.33 -33.52
C SER A 57 -6.39 28.16 -32.82
N PHE A 58 -5.99 27.14 -33.58
CA PHE A 58 -5.35 25.94 -33.03
C PHE A 58 -4.22 26.27 -32.04
N LYS A 59 -3.31 27.17 -32.42
CA LYS A 59 -2.20 27.62 -31.54
C LYS A 59 -2.70 28.20 -30.22
N LYS A 60 -3.76 29.01 -30.26
CA LYS A 60 -4.33 29.66 -29.07
C LYS A 60 -5.04 28.65 -28.19
N SER A 61 -5.79 27.72 -28.78
CA SER A 61 -6.49 26.65 -28.06
C SER A 61 -5.52 25.70 -27.36
N PHE A 62 -4.45 25.31 -28.06
CA PHE A 62 -3.41 24.43 -27.53
C PHE A 62 -2.67 25.09 -26.37
N LEU A 63 -2.28 26.37 -26.53
CA LEU A 63 -1.62 27.11 -25.45
C LEU A 63 -2.55 27.30 -24.24
N ALA A 64 -3.84 27.54 -24.47
CA ALA A 64 -4.82 27.66 -23.38
C ALA A 64 -4.99 26.35 -22.61
N SER A 65 -5.05 25.21 -23.28
CA SER A 65 -5.16 23.92 -22.59
C SER A 65 -3.88 23.55 -21.83
N ILE A 66 -2.69 23.77 -22.41
CA ILE A 66 -1.41 23.55 -21.70
C ILE A 66 -1.30 24.42 -20.46
N ILE A 67 -1.52 25.74 -20.59
CA ILE A 67 -1.37 26.66 -19.46
C ILE A 67 -2.43 26.36 -18.39
N GLY A 68 -3.67 26.06 -18.81
CA GLY A 68 -4.75 25.64 -17.92
C GLY A 68 -4.32 24.46 -17.07
N ASN A 69 -4.03 23.31 -17.69
CA ASN A 69 -3.67 22.08 -17.00
C ASN A 69 -2.39 22.21 -16.16
N LEU A 70 -1.39 22.99 -16.63
CA LEU A 70 -0.15 23.19 -15.88
C LEU A 70 -0.40 24.00 -14.60
N VAL A 71 -1.15 25.10 -14.70
CA VAL A 71 -1.44 25.95 -13.55
C VAL A 71 -2.41 25.26 -12.61
N SER A 72 -3.44 24.58 -13.11
CA SER A 72 -4.38 23.82 -12.27
C SER A 72 -3.72 22.61 -11.61
N GLY A 73 -2.81 21.91 -12.30
CA GLY A 73 -2.02 20.85 -11.68
C GLY A 73 -1.13 21.38 -10.54
N LEU A 74 -0.40 22.46 -10.78
CA LEU A 74 0.53 23.02 -9.79
C LEU A 74 -0.20 23.68 -8.61
N VAL A 75 -1.11 24.62 -8.91
CA VAL A 75 -1.86 25.37 -7.89
C VAL A 75 -2.89 24.47 -7.23
N GLY A 76 -3.56 23.61 -8.00
CA GLY A 76 -4.54 22.66 -7.48
C GLY A 76 -3.92 21.71 -6.48
N THR A 77 -2.73 21.15 -6.73
CA THR A 77 -2.07 20.26 -5.75
C THR A 77 -1.90 20.95 -4.39
N PHE A 78 -1.46 22.22 -4.38
CA PHE A 78 -1.27 22.96 -3.14
C PHE A 78 -2.60 23.39 -2.49
N VAL A 79 -3.51 24.01 -3.27
CA VAL A 79 -4.79 24.54 -2.78
C VAL A 79 -5.72 23.42 -2.31
N MET A 80 -5.72 22.27 -3.00
CA MET A 80 -6.61 21.16 -2.66
C MET A 80 -6.24 20.48 -1.35
N MET A 81 -4.95 20.43 -1.00
CA MET A 81 -4.51 19.96 0.31
C MET A 81 -5.15 20.79 1.44
N TRP A 82 -5.12 22.12 1.31
CA TRP A 82 -5.74 23.02 2.29
C TRP A 82 -7.28 23.01 2.24
N ALA A 83 -7.86 22.92 1.05
CA ALA A 83 -9.31 22.87 0.86
C ALA A 83 -9.92 21.62 1.52
N MET A 84 -9.23 20.48 1.44
CA MET A 84 -9.66 19.25 2.07
C MET A 84 -9.51 19.28 3.59
N LEU A 85 -8.40 19.84 4.10
CA LEU A 85 -8.26 20.07 5.55
C LEU A 85 -9.37 20.97 6.08
N PHE A 86 -9.74 22.02 5.34
CA PHE A 86 -10.84 22.90 5.69
C PHE A 86 -12.21 22.20 5.59
N TRP A 87 -12.43 21.39 4.56
CA TRP A 87 -13.63 20.58 4.40
C TRP A 87 -13.84 19.65 5.61
N HIS A 88 -12.80 18.94 6.02
CA HIS A 88 -12.84 18.10 7.22
C HIS A 88 -13.11 18.91 8.48
N ALA A 89 -12.42 20.04 8.66
CA ALA A 89 -12.65 20.93 9.80
C ALA A 89 -14.08 21.48 9.87
N LEU A 90 -14.75 21.68 8.74
CA LEU A 90 -16.14 22.15 8.72
C LEU A 90 -17.13 21.00 8.86
N VAL A 91 -17.04 19.97 8.02
CA VAL A 91 -18.10 18.96 7.85
C VAL A 91 -18.12 17.95 8.99
N ASP A 92 -16.96 17.62 9.57
CA ASP A 92 -16.89 16.68 10.70
C ASP A 92 -17.55 17.26 11.97
N ASN A 93 -17.78 18.58 12.04
CA ASN A 93 -18.54 19.22 13.11
C ASN A 93 -20.07 19.13 12.93
N PHE A 94 -20.56 18.94 11.70
CA PHE A 94 -22.01 18.90 11.40
C PHE A 94 -22.54 17.50 11.13
N VAL A 95 -21.67 16.57 10.72
CA VAL A 95 -22.07 15.21 10.37
C VAL A 95 -21.17 14.20 11.12
N PRO A 96 -21.69 13.54 12.17
CA PRO A 96 -20.96 12.47 12.85
C PRO A 96 -20.58 11.38 11.85
N HIS A 97 -19.30 11.00 11.81
CA HIS A 97 -18.73 9.97 10.92
C HIS A 97 -18.61 10.34 9.41
N ALA A 98 -18.79 11.60 9.03
CA ALA A 98 -18.68 12.01 7.62
C ALA A 98 -17.29 11.74 7.01
N THR A 99 -16.21 11.91 7.78
CA THR A 99 -14.81 11.71 7.37
C THR A 99 -14.60 10.44 6.54
N PHE A 100 -15.39 9.39 6.82
CA PHE A 100 -15.18 8.04 6.33
C PHE A 100 -16.32 7.47 5.47
N ASP A 101 -17.32 8.28 5.16
CA ASP A 101 -18.46 7.86 4.34
C ASP A 101 -18.19 8.06 2.84
N ILE A 102 -18.88 7.30 2.00
CA ILE A 102 -18.81 7.45 0.53
C ILE A 102 -19.13 8.87 0.08
N THR A 103 -19.95 9.57 0.89
CA THR A 103 -20.26 10.99 0.74
C THR A 103 -19.01 11.86 0.65
N ASN A 104 -18.00 11.62 1.49
CA ASN A 104 -16.77 12.40 1.49
C ASN A 104 -15.85 12.07 0.31
N TRP A 105 -15.84 10.82 -0.14
CA TRP A 105 -15.17 10.44 -1.39
C TRP A 105 -15.78 11.16 -2.59
N VAL A 106 -17.10 11.11 -2.71
CA VAL A 106 -17.83 11.81 -3.78
C VAL A 106 -17.60 13.32 -3.70
N ALA A 107 -17.71 13.90 -2.50
CA ALA A 107 -17.45 15.33 -2.29
C ALA A 107 -16.02 15.71 -2.67
N THR A 108 -15.02 14.89 -2.31
CA THR A 108 -13.62 15.10 -2.69
C THR A 108 -13.51 15.16 -4.21
N TYR A 109 -13.96 14.14 -4.93
CA TYR A 109 -13.88 14.10 -6.40
C TYR A 109 -14.57 15.30 -7.06
N ILE A 110 -15.75 15.67 -6.57
CA ILE A 110 -16.49 16.83 -7.08
C ILE A 110 -15.69 18.11 -6.81
N LEU A 111 -15.16 18.30 -5.62
CA LEU A 111 -14.36 19.47 -5.25
C LEU A 111 -13.06 19.54 -6.05
N MET A 112 -12.35 18.42 -6.25
CA MET A 112 -11.10 18.42 -7.05
C MET A 112 -11.39 18.74 -8.51
N CYS A 113 -12.42 18.12 -9.08
CA CYS A 113 -12.81 18.35 -10.47
C CYS A 113 -13.26 19.81 -10.68
N LEU A 114 -14.23 20.29 -9.91
CA LEU A 114 -14.75 21.66 -10.06
C LEU A 114 -13.71 22.72 -9.66
N GLY A 115 -12.91 22.45 -8.63
CA GLY A 115 -11.82 23.32 -8.21
C GLY A 115 -10.77 23.48 -9.30
N SER A 116 -10.37 22.39 -9.95
CA SER A 116 -9.45 22.41 -11.10
C SER A 116 -10.02 23.23 -12.25
N VAL A 117 -11.26 22.97 -12.67
CA VAL A 117 -11.95 23.72 -13.73
C VAL A 117 -12.02 25.21 -13.42
N PHE A 118 -12.29 25.56 -12.16
CA PHE A 118 -12.34 26.94 -11.73
C PHE A 118 -10.97 27.63 -11.84
N ILE A 119 -9.89 26.96 -11.40
CA ILE A 119 -8.52 27.48 -11.51
C ILE A 119 -8.12 27.65 -12.98
N GLU A 120 -8.42 26.69 -13.85
CA GLU A 120 -8.13 26.76 -15.29
C GLU A 120 -8.88 27.91 -15.95
N ALA A 121 -10.19 27.98 -15.74
CA ALA A 121 -11.03 29.01 -16.33
C ALA A 121 -10.63 30.41 -15.84
N LEU A 122 -10.22 30.55 -14.57
CA LEU A 122 -9.69 31.79 -14.01
C LEU A 122 -8.35 32.16 -14.65
N THR A 123 -7.43 31.20 -14.78
CA THR A 123 -6.11 31.40 -15.38
C THR A 123 -6.23 31.89 -16.82
N ILE A 124 -7.05 31.22 -17.63
CA ILE A 124 -7.26 31.57 -19.03
C ILE A 124 -8.05 32.86 -19.18
N LYS A 125 -8.98 33.16 -18.25
CA LYS A 125 -9.61 34.47 -18.17
C LYS A 125 -8.58 35.57 -17.92
N LEU A 126 -7.63 35.37 -17.02
CA LEU A 126 -6.59 36.38 -16.70
C LEU A 126 -5.66 36.63 -17.91
N ILE A 127 -5.27 35.57 -18.62
CA ILE A 127 -4.33 35.67 -19.75
C ILE A 127 -5.02 36.18 -21.02
N PHE A 128 -6.17 35.62 -21.37
CA PHE A 128 -6.84 35.86 -22.66
C PHE A 128 -8.07 36.77 -22.57
N LYS A 129 -8.37 37.31 -21.38
CA LYS A 129 -9.51 38.23 -21.11
C LYS A 129 -10.87 37.69 -21.56
N GLY A 130 -11.04 36.37 -21.54
CA GLY A 130 -12.30 35.69 -21.88
C GLY A 130 -13.36 35.77 -20.79
N THR A 131 -14.59 35.33 -21.09
CA THR A 131 -15.67 35.23 -20.09
C THR A 131 -15.67 33.87 -19.42
N LEU A 132 -15.73 33.84 -18.08
CA LEU A 132 -15.64 32.61 -17.27
C LEU A 132 -16.69 31.57 -17.69
N LYS A 133 -17.95 31.99 -17.92
CA LYS A 133 -19.05 31.12 -18.35
C LYS A 133 -18.76 30.36 -19.65
N ARG A 134 -18.02 30.99 -20.57
CA ARG A 134 -17.71 30.41 -21.88
C ARG A 134 -16.51 29.46 -21.80
N LEU A 135 -15.56 29.76 -20.91
CA LEU A 135 -14.37 28.95 -20.65
C LEU A 135 -14.71 27.68 -19.83
N PHE A 136 -15.69 27.77 -18.93
CA PHE A 136 -15.99 26.73 -17.95
C PHE A 136 -16.33 25.37 -18.58
N ILE A 137 -17.18 25.34 -19.61
CA ILE A 137 -17.65 24.08 -20.21
C ILE A 137 -16.52 23.30 -20.90
N PRO A 138 -15.67 23.90 -21.77
CA PRO A 138 -14.53 23.21 -22.35
C PRO A 138 -13.61 22.57 -21.31
N PHE A 139 -13.24 23.31 -20.27
CA PHE A 139 -12.35 22.83 -19.20
C PHE A 139 -13.03 21.77 -18.32
N LEU A 140 -14.34 21.89 -18.09
CA LEU A 140 -15.13 20.88 -17.38
C LEU A 140 -15.11 19.53 -18.10
N ILE A 141 -15.18 19.51 -19.43
CA ILE A 141 -15.15 18.26 -20.20
C ILE A 141 -13.83 17.52 -19.99
N GLY A 142 -12.70 18.22 -20.12
CA GLY A 142 -11.38 17.63 -19.92
C GLY A 142 -11.19 17.10 -18.50
N ASN A 143 -11.49 17.92 -17.50
CA ASN A 143 -11.39 17.52 -16.10
C ASN A 143 -12.33 16.37 -15.74
N LEU A 144 -13.58 16.39 -16.22
CA LEU A 144 -14.54 15.31 -15.96
C LEU A 144 -14.08 13.98 -16.54
N LEU A 145 -13.42 13.99 -17.71
CA LEU A 145 -12.82 12.79 -18.29
C LEU A 145 -11.69 12.24 -17.41
N THR A 146 -10.77 13.10 -16.93
CA THR A 146 -9.67 12.67 -16.05
C THR A 146 -10.19 12.12 -14.73
N TYR A 147 -10.95 12.93 -13.98
CA TYR A 147 -11.44 12.55 -12.66
C TYR A 147 -12.46 11.41 -12.75
N GLY A 148 -13.29 11.38 -13.79
CA GLY A 148 -14.24 10.29 -14.05
C GLY A 148 -13.55 8.97 -14.37
N PHE A 149 -12.48 8.99 -15.17
CA PHE A 149 -11.67 7.81 -15.43
C PHE A 149 -11.00 7.28 -14.15
N ILE A 150 -10.41 8.17 -13.36
CA ILE A 150 -9.77 7.79 -12.08
C ILE A 150 -10.81 7.20 -11.13
N ALA A 151 -11.98 7.85 -10.98
CA ALA A 151 -13.07 7.34 -10.16
C ALA A 151 -13.56 5.96 -10.63
N TYR A 152 -13.67 5.76 -11.95
CA TYR A 152 -14.05 4.47 -12.53
C TYR A 152 -13.02 3.37 -12.25
N ILE A 153 -11.72 3.65 -12.44
CA ILE A 153 -10.65 2.69 -12.11
C ILE A 153 -10.68 2.36 -10.63
N MET A 154 -10.90 3.34 -9.76
CA MET A 154 -10.95 3.12 -8.32
C MET A 154 -12.16 2.26 -7.91
N ALA A 155 -13.34 2.56 -8.46
CA ALA A 155 -14.54 1.76 -8.25
C ALA A 155 -14.34 0.31 -8.73
N THR A 156 -13.76 0.12 -9.91
CA THR A 156 -13.52 -1.22 -10.48
C THR A 156 -12.34 -1.97 -9.86
N LYS A 157 -11.34 -1.27 -9.29
CA LYS A 157 -10.28 -1.88 -8.48
C LYS A 157 -10.81 -2.41 -7.16
N THR A 158 -11.78 -1.72 -6.56
CA THR A 158 -12.45 -2.18 -5.34
C THR A 158 -13.15 -3.53 -5.56
N ASP A 159 -13.63 -3.79 -6.77
CA ASP A 159 -14.21 -5.07 -7.17
C ASP A 159 -13.19 -6.13 -7.65
N LYS A 160 -11.96 -5.70 -7.95
CA LYS A 160 -10.89 -6.53 -8.55
C LYS A 160 -9.68 -6.79 -7.63
N GLU A 161 -9.77 -6.48 -6.34
CA GLU A 161 -8.87 -7.16 -5.40
C GLU A 161 -9.21 -8.66 -5.41
N PRO A 162 -8.25 -9.53 -5.75
CA PRO A 162 -8.51 -10.95 -5.77
C PRO A 162 -8.82 -11.44 -4.35
N ASN A 163 -10.09 -11.72 -4.08
CA ASN A 163 -10.55 -12.83 -3.25
C ASN A 163 -9.90 -13.03 -1.86
N LYS A 164 -9.35 -12.02 -1.17
CA LYS A 164 -8.90 -12.20 0.22
C LYS A 164 -10.09 -12.01 1.16
N LYS A 165 -10.66 -13.13 1.63
CA LYS A 165 -11.76 -13.07 2.62
C LYS A 165 -11.40 -13.49 4.04
N ARG A 166 -10.21 -14.02 4.28
CA ARG A 166 -9.67 -14.21 5.64
C ARG A 166 -8.18 -14.53 5.55
N THR A 167 -7.36 -13.84 6.34
CA THR A 167 -5.97 -14.24 6.58
C THR A 167 -5.89 -14.75 8.01
N GLU A 168 -5.31 -15.92 8.20
CA GLU A 168 -4.97 -16.44 9.53
C GLU A 168 -3.47 -16.44 9.72
N GLN A 169 -3.02 -15.87 10.83
CA GLN A 169 -1.63 -16.00 11.26
C GLN A 169 -1.46 -17.34 11.99
N VAL A 170 -0.45 -18.08 11.60
CA VAL A 170 -0.02 -19.30 12.27
C VAL A 170 1.33 -19.03 12.91
N LEU A 171 1.37 -19.18 14.24
CA LEU A 171 2.56 -18.97 15.04
C LEU A 171 3.23 -20.30 15.36
N TYR A 172 4.56 -20.29 15.39
CA TYR A 172 5.41 -21.38 15.81
C TYR A 172 6.40 -20.90 16.85
N PHE A 173 6.62 -21.72 17.87
CA PHE A 173 7.56 -21.42 18.95
C PHE A 173 8.78 -22.34 18.86
N PRO A 174 10.00 -21.80 18.92
CA PRO A 174 11.23 -22.59 18.86
C PRO A 174 11.49 -23.34 20.17
N THR A 175 11.96 -24.57 20.06
CA THR A 175 12.44 -25.40 21.18
C THR A 175 13.80 -25.99 20.82
N PRO A 176 14.91 -25.60 21.49
CA PRO A 176 15.03 -24.48 22.42
C PRO A 176 14.96 -23.10 21.72
N SER A 177 14.80 -22.02 22.48
CA SER A 177 14.71 -20.64 21.94
C SER A 177 16.00 -19.84 22.06
N SER A 178 16.97 -20.29 22.86
CA SER A 178 18.24 -19.58 23.12
C SER A 178 19.42 -20.44 22.73
N PHE A 179 20.40 -19.84 22.06
CA PHE A 179 21.59 -20.50 21.54
C PHE A 179 22.84 -19.69 21.86
N THR A 180 23.97 -20.38 22.01
CA THR A 180 25.30 -19.76 22.12
C THR A 180 26.07 -20.09 20.86
N LEU A 181 26.40 -19.06 20.09
CA LEU A 181 27.16 -19.18 18.85
C LEU A 181 28.64 -19.53 19.15
N LEU A 182 29.39 -19.94 18.12
CA LEU A 182 30.79 -20.37 18.25
C LEU A 182 31.72 -19.27 18.77
N ASP A 183 31.35 -18.00 18.59
CA ASP A 183 32.06 -16.82 19.10
C ASP A 183 31.58 -16.39 20.50
N SER A 184 30.78 -17.23 21.16
CA SER A 184 30.11 -16.96 22.45
C SER A 184 29.02 -15.89 22.40
N THR A 185 28.59 -15.43 21.22
CA THR A 185 27.45 -14.52 21.08
C THR A 185 26.15 -15.26 21.42
N LYS A 186 25.28 -14.63 22.22
CA LYS A 186 23.94 -15.15 22.49
C LYS A 186 23.00 -14.82 21.33
N LEU A 187 22.30 -15.85 20.85
CA LEU A 187 21.24 -15.77 19.85
C LEU A 187 19.92 -16.17 20.50
N LEU A 188 18.94 -15.28 20.48
CA LEU A 188 17.58 -15.53 20.95
C LEU A 188 16.64 -15.58 19.76
N ILE A 189 15.88 -16.66 19.63
CA ILE A 189 14.88 -16.85 18.59
C ILE A 189 13.51 -16.77 19.26
N TYR A 190 12.69 -15.82 18.85
CA TYR A 190 11.43 -15.50 19.51
C TYR A 190 10.30 -16.42 19.04
N THR A 191 9.96 -16.27 17.77
CA THR A 191 8.81 -16.90 17.14
C THR A 191 9.05 -17.02 15.65
N ALA A 192 8.38 -17.97 15.01
CA ALA A 192 8.18 -17.94 13.58
C ALA A 192 6.70 -17.75 13.26
N ASN A 193 6.40 -16.89 12.29
CA ASN A 193 5.03 -16.65 11.85
C ASN A 193 4.88 -17.01 10.36
N THR A 194 3.67 -17.35 9.97
CA THR A 194 3.30 -17.47 8.56
C THR A 194 1.81 -17.19 8.38
N GLU A 195 1.40 -16.82 7.18
CA GLU A 195 0.04 -16.42 6.86
C GLU A 195 -0.65 -17.44 5.94
N ILE A 196 -1.83 -17.90 6.36
CA ILE A 196 -2.75 -18.66 5.50
C ILE A 196 -3.84 -17.72 5.00
N SER A 197 -3.95 -17.60 3.68
CA SER A 197 -4.99 -16.86 2.98
C SER A 197 -6.08 -17.82 2.51
N TYR A 198 -7.33 -17.51 2.86
CA TYR A 198 -8.52 -18.28 2.48
C TYR A 198 -9.36 -17.55 1.44
N GLY A 199 -9.89 -18.32 0.48
CA GLY A 199 -10.90 -17.90 -0.48
C GLY A 199 -12.30 -17.83 0.13
N LYS A 200 -13.30 -17.40 -0.65
CA LYS A 200 -14.70 -17.29 -0.19
C LYS A 200 -15.36 -18.65 0.12
N ASP A 201 -14.76 -19.74 -0.35
CA ASP A 201 -15.20 -21.13 -0.15
C ASP A 201 -14.39 -21.85 0.94
N ASP A 202 -13.68 -21.10 1.79
CA ASP A 202 -12.75 -21.59 2.82
C ASP A 202 -11.62 -22.47 2.27
N LYS A 203 -11.34 -22.42 0.96
CA LYS A 203 -10.17 -23.07 0.38
C LYS A 203 -8.93 -22.23 0.59
N ILE A 204 -7.83 -22.89 0.92
CA ILE A 204 -6.51 -22.28 1.05
C ILE A 204 -6.04 -21.83 -0.33
N LEU A 205 -5.64 -20.56 -0.43
CA LEU A 205 -5.14 -19.95 -1.67
C LEU A 205 -3.61 -20.01 -1.78
N ASN A 206 -2.90 -20.23 -0.67
CA ASN A 206 -1.44 -20.34 -0.65
C ASN A 206 -0.98 -21.57 -1.44
N THR A 207 -0.10 -21.35 -2.41
CA THR A 207 0.69 -22.42 -3.02
C THR A 207 1.95 -22.71 -2.19
N ASN A 208 2.57 -21.67 -1.64
CA ASN A 208 3.72 -21.72 -0.74
C ASN A 208 3.47 -20.85 0.50
N TYR A 209 4.20 -21.12 1.59
CA TYR A 209 4.11 -20.40 2.85
C TYR A 209 5.44 -19.74 3.18
N SER A 210 5.45 -18.42 3.35
CA SER A 210 6.63 -17.70 3.84
C SER A 210 6.64 -17.78 5.37
N LEU A 211 7.61 -18.50 5.92
CA LEU A 211 7.88 -18.58 7.35
C LEU A 211 8.88 -17.48 7.71
N GLU A 212 8.42 -16.49 8.47
CA GLU A 212 9.24 -15.42 9.01
C GLU A 212 9.71 -15.79 10.42
N ILE A 213 11.00 -16.00 10.60
CA ILE A 213 11.64 -16.30 11.88
C ILE A 213 12.23 -14.99 12.42
N LEU A 214 11.79 -14.59 13.61
CA LEU A 214 12.30 -13.41 14.32
C LEU A 214 13.36 -13.82 15.33
N PHE A 215 14.49 -13.11 15.33
CA PHE A 215 15.61 -13.39 16.22
C PHE A 215 16.33 -12.11 16.65
N GLU A 216 17.09 -12.19 17.74
CA GLU A 216 17.96 -11.13 18.24
C GLU A 216 19.32 -11.71 18.62
N LYS A 217 20.37 -10.95 18.31
CA LYS A 217 21.75 -11.29 18.63
C LYS A 217 22.34 -10.23 19.56
N GLU A 218 23.09 -10.66 20.57
CA GLU A 218 23.69 -9.76 21.56
C GLU A 218 24.77 -8.83 20.97
N LYS A 219 25.51 -9.30 19.95
CA LYS A 219 26.57 -8.54 19.29
C LYS A 219 26.23 -8.28 17.83
N SER A 220 26.32 -7.01 17.41
CA SER A 220 26.00 -6.59 16.04
C SER A 220 27.08 -6.91 15.01
N GLU A 221 28.33 -7.16 15.45
CA GLU A 221 29.47 -7.32 14.54
C GLU A 221 29.40 -8.62 13.71
N ASN A 222 30.14 -8.61 12.60
CA ASN A 222 30.02 -9.57 11.50
C ASN A 222 30.54 -10.96 11.89
N PHE A 223 29.66 -11.87 12.31
CA PHE A 223 29.77 -13.26 11.89
C PHE A 223 28.47 -14.05 11.67
N GLN A 224 28.58 -15.02 10.76
CA GLN A 224 27.62 -15.54 9.80
C GLN A 224 27.00 -16.87 10.26
N PHE A 225 25.98 -16.81 11.10
CA PHE A 225 25.08 -17.95 11.23
C PHE A 225 24.06 -17.92 10.09
N GLU A 226 23.47 -19.07 9.80
CA GLU A 226 22.43 -19.26 8.80
C GLU A 226 21.31 -20.12 9.38
N LEU A 227 20.07 -19.82 9.01
CA LEU A 227 18.90 -20.60 9.39
C LEU A 227 18.29 -21.19 8.12
N ARG A 228 18.28 -22.52 8.02
CA ARG A 228 17.74 -23.21 6.83
C ARG A 228 16.85 -24.38 7.20
N LEU A 229 15.95 -24.74 6.32
CA LEU A 229 15.11 -25.92 6.50
C LEU A 229 15.98 -27.19 6.55
N VAL A 230 15.62 -28.14 7.40
CA VAL A 230 16.27 -29.45 7.43
C VAL A 230 16.11 -30.12 6.05
N GLY A 231 17.23 -30.43 5.40
CA GLY A 231 17.26 -31.06 4.07
C GLY A 231 17.64 -30.10 2.93
N ASP A 232 17.56 -28.79 3.15
CA ASP A 232 17.93 -27.80 2.15
C ASP A 232 19.45 -27.60 2.07
N LYS A 233 19.95 -27.45 0.83
CA LYS A 233 21.37 -27.18 0.53
C LYS A 233 21.71 -25.68 0.49
N TYR A 234 20.69 -24.83 0.35
CA TYR A 234 20.85 -23.39 0.22
C TYR A 234 19.85 -22.68 1.11
N ALA A 235 20.31 -21.63 1.78
CA ALA A 235 19.45 -20.68 2.46
C ALA A 235 19.44 -19.38 1.65
N GLY A 236 18.31 -18.66 1.63
CA GLY A 236 18.30 -17.24 1.22
C GLY A 236 19.21 -16.40 2.12
N GLY A 237 19.32 -15.09 1.90
CA GLY A 237 20.04 -14.21 2.85
C GLY A 237 19.36 -14.16 4.23
N ILE A 238 20.12 -13.78 5.27
CA ILE A 238 19.57 -13.31 6.54
C ILE A 238 19.49 -11.78 6.50
N GLU A 239 18.36 -11.24 6.93
CA GLU A 239 18.19 -9.80 7.15
C GLU A 239 18.36 -9.49 8.63
N ASP A 240 18.59 -8.22 8.98
CA ASP A 240 18.82 -7.84 10.37
C ASP A 240 17.56 -8.10 11.22
N GLY A 241 17.68 -9.00 12.20
CA GLY A 241 16.60 -9.41 13.10
C GLY A 241 15.54 -10.35 12.53
N ARG A 242 15.61 -10.74 11.24
CA ARG A 242 14.62 -11.64 10.63
C ARG A 242 15.16 -12.56 9.54
N LYS A 243 14.51 -13.71 9.39
CA LYS A 243 14.78 -14.68 8.33
C LYS A 243 13.49 -15.14 7.66
N LEU A 244 13.47 -15.15 6.33
CA LEU A 244 12.39 -15.74 5.54
C LEU A 244 12.79 -17.11 4.98
N ILE A 245 11.93 -18.11 5.18
CA ILE A 245 12.06 -19.46 4.63
C ILE A 245 10.77 -19.82 3.90
N GLN A 246 10.86 -20.32 2.68
CA GLN A 246 9.69 -20.79 1.93
C GLN A 246 9.39 -22.25 2.29
N LEU A 247 8.14 -22.54 2.60
CA LEU A 247 7.65 -23.89 2.89
C LEU A 247 6.63 -24.30 1.83
N ASP A 248 6.76 -25.52 1.33
CA ASP A 248 5.77 -26.10 0.41
C ASP A 248 4.50 -26.55 1.15
N LYS A 249 4.61 -26.82 2.45
CA LYS A 249 3.51 -27.29 3.29
C LYS A 249 3.66 -26.84 4.74
N LEU A 250 2.53 -26.66 5.42
CA LEU A 250 2.50 -26.45 6.86
C LEU A 250 2.34 -27.77 7.60
N THR A 251 3.20 -27.98 8.59
CA THR A 251 3.20 -29.15 9.48
C THR A 251 3.10 -28.66 10.93
N ASP A 252 2.77 -29.55 11.87
CA ASP A 252 2.72 -29.16 13.29
C ASP A 252 4.11 -28.87 13.87
N THR A 253 5.16 -29.39 13.23
CA THR A 253 6.55 -29.15 13.57
C THR A 253 7.36 -28.81 12.34
N ILE A 254 8.23 -27.81 12.44
CA ILE A 254 9.17 -27.41 11.38
C ILE A 254 10.59 -27.51 11.95
N GLY A 255 11.45 -28.26 11.27
CA GLY A 255 12.86 -28.39 11.64
C GLY A 255 13.71 -27.37 10.89
N ILE A 256 14.39 -26.49 11.61
CA ILE A 256 15.33 -25.52 11.06
C ILE A 256 16.72 -25.83 11.63
N VAL A 257 17.74 -25.90 10.79
CA VAL A 257 19.12 -26.05 11.28
C VAL A 257 19.78 -24.68 11.43
N LEU A 258 20.53 -24.55 12.52
CA LEU A 258 21.45 -23.45 12.77
C LEU A 258 22.81 -23.86 12.23
N GLU A 259 23.27 -23.16 11.21
CA GLU A 259 24.55 -23.39 10.56
C GLU A 259 25.48 -22.22 10.83
N GLN A 260 26.75 -22.51 11.14
CA GLN A 260 27.76 -21.50 11.46
C GLN A 260 29.03 -21.82 10.67
N LYS A 261 29.84 -20.82 10.33
CA LYS A 261 31.20 -21.07 9.80
C LYS A 261 32.22 -20.92 10.92
N LYS A 262 33.20 -21.82 10.99
CA LYS A 262 34.28 -21.71 11.96
C LYS A 262 35.37 -20.79 11.41
N SER A 263 35.87 -19.89 12.26
CA SER A 263 37.08 -19.10 11.95
C SER A 263 38.31 -19.96 12.23
N ASP A 264 39.14 -20.18 11.21
CA ASP A 264 40.48 -20.74 11.35
C ASP A 264 41.51 -19.61 11.17
N PRO A 265 42.32 -19.29 12.21
CA PRO A 265 43.32 -18.22 12.13
C PRO A 265 44.33 -18.37 10.99
N ALA A 266 44.58 -19.59 10.51
CA ALA A 266 45.55 -19.89 9.46
C ALA A 266 44.91 -20.06 8.07
N LYS A 267 43.61 -20.38 7.99
CA LYS A 267 42.91 -20.73 6.73
C LYS A 267 41.71 -19.84 6.41
N GLY A 268 41.37 -18.89 7.27
CA GLY A 268 40.17 -18.07 7.14
C GLY A 268 38.90 -18.87 7.45
N TRP A 269 37.82 -18.63 6.72
CA TRP A 269 36.52 -19.28 6.98
C TRP A 269 36.49 -20.71 6.45
N THR A 270 36.21 -21.67 7.33
CA THR A 270 36.04 -23.08 6.94
C THR A 270 34.64 -23.33 6.37
N ALA A 271 34.42 -24.56 5.87
CA ALA A 271 33.10 -25.01 5.46
C ALA A 271 32.05 -24.79 6.58
N PRO A 272 30.80 -24.44 6.21
CA PRO A 272 29.71 -24.34 7.16
C PRO A 272 29.51 -25.64 7.95
N ILE A 273 29.19 -25.52 9.23
CA ILE A 273 28.89 -26.63 10.14
C ILE A 273 27.51 -26.42 10.75
N ILE A 274 26.71 -27.48 10.76
CA ILE A 274 25.45 -27.50 11.52
C ILE A 274 25.81 -27.62 12.99
N THR A 275 25.47 -26.62 13.79
CA THR A 275 25.71 -26.66 15.24
C THR A 275 24.49 -27.19 15.98
N ASP A 276 23.29 -26.82 15.52
CA ASP A 276 22.05 -27.13 16.21
C ASP A 276 20.91 -27.40 15.24
N THR A 277 19.88 -28.11 15.71
CA THR A 277 18.59 -28.25 15.04
C THR A 277 17.51 -27.71 15.95
N ILE A 278 16.77 -26.74 15.44
CA ILE A 278 15.72 -26.00 16.13
C ILE A 278 14.38 -26.58 15.67
N ILE A 279 13.57 -27.00 16.64
CA ILE A 279 12.23 -27.50 16.36
C ILE A 279 11.22 -26.40 16.66
N PHE A 280 10.57 -25.91 15.61
CA PHE A 280 9.47 -24.96 15.71
C PHE A 280 8.15 -25.73 15.83
N VAL A 281 7.44 -25.55 16.94
CA VAL A 281 6.16 -26.22 17.20
C VAL A 281 5.02 -25.24 16.98
N LYS A 282 4.04 -25.64 16.18
CA LYS A 282 2.85 -24.86 15.86
C LYS A 282 2.04 -24.61 17.12
N GLN A 283 1.63 -23.36 17.33
CA GLN A 283 0.71 -23.03 18.41
C GLN A 283 -0.64 -23.71 18.15
N PRO A 284 -1.17 -24.51 19.10
CA PRO A 284 -2.49 -25.09 18.94
C PRO A 284 -3.53 -23.97 18.84
N LYS A 285 -4.44 -24.08 17.86
CA LYS A 285 -5.58 -23.17 17.77
C LYS A 285 -6.39 -23.32 19.07
N THR A 286 -6.44 -22.27 19.88
CA THR A 286 -7.36 -22.21 21.01
C THR A 286 -8.76 -22.38 20.44
N LYS A 287 -9.42 -23.50 20.73
CA LYS A 287 -10.82 -23.69 20.37
C LYS A 287 -11.63 -22.72 21.22
N GLU A 288 -12.06 -21.61 20.63
CA GLU A 288 -13.01 -20.66 21.22
C GLU A 288 -14.44 -20.90 20.73
#